data_AF-A0A1F5P8J2-F1
#
_entry.id   AF-A0A1F5P8J2-F1
#
_cell.length_a   1.000
_cell.length_b   1.000
_cell.length_c   1.000
_cell.angle_alpha   90.00
_cell.angle_beta   90.00
_cell.angle_gamma   90.00
#
_symmetry.space_group_name_H-M   'P 1'
#
loop_
_entity.id
_entity.type
_entity.pdbx_description
1 polymer ?
#
loop_
_entity_poly.entity_id
_entity_poly.type
_entity_poly.pdbx_seq_one_letter_code
_entity_poly.pdbx_strand_id
1 'polypeptide(L)'
;MQNYNPKSKTEQKHHNYARAVIVTSDGDFACLVKYLRDQDKLSAVISPSRRNCSSLLRKAAAGYISFIEDNLRPKLEYKKTPPNHKD
;
A
#
# COMPACT_ATOMS: atom_id res chain seq x y z
N MET A 1 -39.35 -32.22 -14.36
CA MET A 1 -39.00 -31.09 -13.47
C MET A 1 -37.62 -31.39 -12.89
N GLN A 2 -36.56 -30.76 -13.41
CA GLN A 2 -35.20 -30.92 -12.88
C GLN A 2 -35.01 -29.93 -11.73
N ASN A 3 -34.52 -30.44 -10.59
CA ASN A 3 -34.26 -29.68 -9.38
C ASN A 3 -33.16 -28.63 -9.63
N TYR A 4 -33.51 -27.36 -9.54
CA TYR A 4 -32.59 -26.24 -9.58
C TYR A 4 -31.75 -26.24 -8.29
N ASN A 5 -30.47 -26.61 -8.40
CA ASN A 5 -29.48 -26.52 -7.34
C ASN A 5 -28.64 -25.24 -7.54
N PRO A 6 -28.77 -24.21 -6.69
CA PRO A 6 -28.11 -22.92 -6.90
C PRO A 6 -26.59 -22.93 -6.66
N LYS A 7 -25.96 -24.07 -6.39
CA LYS A 7 -24.52 -24.15 -6.07
C LYS A 7 -23.55 -24.15 -7.26
N SER A 8 -24.00 -23.82 -8.47
CA SER A 8 -23.15 -23.80 -9.67
C SER A 8 -23.01 -22.42 -10.30
N LYS A 9 -22.69 -21.39 -9.51
CA LYS A 9 -22.17 -20.12 -10.03
C LYS A 9 -20.78 -19.88 -9.46
N THR A 10 -19.80 -20.37 -10.20
CA THR A 10 -18.44 -19.79 -10.37
C THR A 10 -17.93 -18.98 -9.18
N GLU A 11 -17.18 -19.64 -8.29
CA GLU A 11 -16.25 -18.99 -7.37
C GLU A 11 -15.31 -18.10 -8.19
N GLN A 12 -15.57 -16.80 -8.20
CA GLN A 12 -14.63 -15.83 -8.76
C GLN A 12 -13.37 -15.81 -7.87
N LYS A 13 -12.37 -16.57 -8.31
CA LYS A 13 -11.04 -16.73 -7.71
C LYS A 13 -10.23 -15.43 -7.81
N HIS A 14 -10.66 -14.36 -7.13
CA HIS A 14 -10.00 -13.04 -7.16
C HIS A 14 -9.31 -12.64 -5.84
N HIS A 15 -9.19 -13.58 -4.88
CA HIS A 15 -8.58 -13.33 -3.56
C HIS A 15 -7.20 -14.01 -3.39
N ASN A 16 -6.45 -14.21 -4.47
CA ASN A 16 -5.12 -14.84 -4.42
C ASN A 16 -4.02 -13.86 -3.96
N TYR A 17 -4.16 -13.32 -2.75
CA TYR A 17 -3.07 -12.62 -2.07
C TYR A 17 -3.17 -12.85 -0.57
N ALA A 18 -2.01 -13.06 0.06
CA ALA A 18 -1.91 -13.23 1.50
C ALA A 18 -2.26 -11.91 2.22
N ARG A 19 -1.51 -10.85 1.93
CA ARG A 19 -1.73 -9.49 2.45
C ARG A 19 -1.36 -8.44 1.40
N ALA A 20 -1.93 -7.25 1.51
CA ALA A 20 -1.75 -6.15 0.57
C ALA A 20 -0.79 -5.09 1.12
N VAL A 21 0.01 -4.50 0.23
CA VAL A 21 0.76 -3.27 0.49
C VAL A 21 0.12 -2.16 -0.32
N ILE A 22 -0.29 -1.06 0.33
CA ILE A 22 -0.89 0.09 -0.31
C ILE A 22 0.15 1.21 -0.37
N VAL A 23 0.50 1.70 -1.56
CA VAL A 23 1.44 2.81 -1.72
C VAL A 23 0.66 4.08 -2.07
N THR A 24 0.40 4.93 -1.08
CA THR A 24 -0.38 6.17 -1.27
C THR A 24 -0.17 7.17 -0.13
N SER A 25 -0.43 8.45 -0.41
CA SER A 25 -0.60 9.52 0.58
C SER A 25 -2.06 10.01 0.66
N ASP A 26 -2.93 9.50 -0.20
CA ASP A 26 -4.27 10.03 -0.44
C ASP A 26 -5.29 9.50 0.58
N GLY A 27 -6.11 10.41 1.11
CA GLY A 27 -7.16 10.11 2.07
C GLY A 27 -8.28 9.24 1.51
N ASP A 28 -8.49 9.25 0.20
CA ASP A 28 -9.57 8.50 -0.45
C ASP A 28 -9.41 6.98 -0.28
N PHE A 29 -8.18 6.50 -0.09
CA PHE A 29 -7.90 5.08 0.20
C PHE A 29 -8.12 4.68 1.65
N ALA A 30 -8.50 5.60 2.54
CA ALA A 30 -8.67 5.30 3.97
C ALA A 30 -9.73 4.21 4.23
N CYS A 31 -10.81 4.19 3.45
CA CYS A 31 -11.84 3.15 3.55
C CYS A 31 -11.30 1.76 3.19
N LEU A 32 -10.50 1.68 2.12
CA LEU A 32 -9.85 0.44 1.68
C LEU A 32 -8.81 -0.04 2.69
N VAL A 33 -7.96 0.87 3.20
CA VAL A 33 -6.97 0.56 4.23
C VAL A 33 -7.64 0.03 5.49
N LYS A 34 -8.71 0.68 5.95
CA LYS A 34 -9.49 0.23 7.09
C LYS A 34 -10.09 -1.15 6.85
N TYR A 35 -10.73 -1.36 5.69
CA TYR A 35 -11.31 -2.65 5.32
C TYR A 35 -10.26 -3.76 5.32
N LEU A 36 -9.14 -3.58 4.62
CA LEU A 36 -8.07 -4.58 4.55
C LEU A 36 -7.47 -4.90 5.93
N ARG A 37 -7.30 -3.88 6.79
CA ARG A 37 -6.81 -4.07 8.15
C ARG A 37 -7.80 -4.86 9.00
N ASP A 38 -9.08 -4.52 8.93
CA ASP A 38 -10.13 -5.17 9.71
C ASP A 38 -10.37 -6.63 9.22
N GLN A 39 -9.94 -6.99 8.00
CA GLN A 39 -9.93 -8.37 7.48
C GLN A 39 -8.59 -9.11 7.72
N ASP A 40 -7.64 -8.52 8.46
CA ASP A 40 -6.26 -9.02 8.62
C ASP A 40 -5.51 -9.24 7.28
N LYS A 41 -5.90 -8.49 6.25
CA LYS A 41 -5.33 -8.55 4.90
C LYS A 41 -4.41 -7.37 4.58
N LEU A 42 -4.21 -6.42 5.48
CA LEU A 42 -3.28 -5.30 5.27
C LEU A 42 -1.89 -5.67 5.79
N SER A 43 -0.87 -5.57 4.94
CA SER A 43 0.54 -5.74 5.34
C SER A 43 1.19 -4.41 5.71
N ALA A 44 1.01 -3.37 4.89
CA ALA A 44 1.59 -2.06 5.10
C ALA A 44 0.89 -0.99 4.26
N VAL A 45 1.02 0.27 4.70
CA VAL A 45 0.78 1.47 3.90
C VAL A 45 2.12 2.19 3.75
N ILE A 46 2.50 2.55 2.52
CA ILE A 46 3.73 3.29 2.25
C ILE A 46 3.36 4.65 1.69
N SER A 47 3.74 5.71 2.37
CA SER A 47 3.52 7.08 1.91
C SER A 47 4.87 7.72 1.53
N PRO A 48 4.98 8.39 0.38
CA PRO A 48 6.21 9.08 -0.01
C PRO A 48 6.60 10.21 0.95
N SER A 49 5.64 10.86 1.62
CA SER A 49 5.93 11.97 2.53
C SER A 49 4.94 12.08 3.68
N ARG A 50 5.47 12.27 4.90
CA ARG A 50 4.68 12.45 6.11
C ARG A 50 3.88 13.74 6.09
N ARG A 51 4.46 14.81 5.54
CA ARG A 51 3.83 16.12 5.44
C ARG A 51 2.59 16.10 4.55
N ASN A 52 2.67 15.41 3.42
CA ASN A 52 1.62 15.39 2.40
C ASN A 52 0.63 14.22 2.57
N CYS A 53 0.87 13.35 3.56
CA CYS A 53 -0.02 12.23 3.84
C CYS A 53 -1.29 12.69 4.56
N SER A 54 -2.44 12.32 4.01
CA SER A 54 -3.74 12.62 4.61
C SER A 54 -3.81 12.12 6.06
N SER A 55 -4.31 12.97 6.95
CA SER A 55 -4.53 12.61 8.36
C SER A 55 -5.55 11.48 8.50
N LEU A 56 -6.52 11.41 7.58
CA LEU A 56 -7.51 10.34 7.50
C LEU A 56 -6.84 9.00 7.18
N LEU A 57 -5.94 8.98 6.18
CA LEU A 57 -5.18 7.80 5.82
C LEU A 57 -4.29 7.32 6.98
N ARG A 58 -3.61 8.26 7.67
CA ARG A 58 -2.78 7.94 8.84
C ARG A 58 -3.59 7.30 9.97
N LYS A 59 -4.78 7.82 10.24
CA LYS A 59 -5.71 7.24 11.24
C LYS A 59 -6.20 5.86 10.81
N ALA A 60 -6.58 5.69 9.55
CA ALA A 60 -7.02 4.39 9.02
C ALA A 60 -5.92 3.33 9.08
N ALA A 61 -4.67 3.71 8.78
CA ALA A 61 -3.54 2.81 8.82
C ALA A 61 -3.16 2.36 10.25
N ALA A 62 -3.48 3.12 11.29
CA ALA A 62 -3.29 2.73 12.71
C ALA A 62 -1.97 2.00 13.03
N GLY A 63 -0.85 2.54 12.57
CA GLY A 63 0.49 1.98 12.80
C GLY A 63 1.05 1.12 11.66
N TYR A 64 0.23 0.75 10.67
CA TYR A 64 0.70 0.05 9.46
C TYR A 64 1.39 0.97 8.44
N ILE A 65 1.49 2.28 8.71
CA ILE A 65 2.05 3.26 7.77
C ILE A 65 3.54 3.50 7.98
N SER A 66 4.31 3.45 6.89
CA SER A 66 5.73 3.83 6.83
C SER A 66 5.92 4.96 5.83
N PHE A 67 6.89 5.84 6.08
CA PHE A 67 7.20 6.97 5.20
C PHE A 67 8.55 6.78 4.51
N ILE A 68 8.60 7.00 3.20
CA ILE A 68 9.82 6.82 2.42
C ILE A 68 10.91 7.81 2.86
N GLU A 69 10.52 9.05 3.16
CA GLU A 69 11.44 10.11 3.57
C GLU A 69 12.19 9.84 4.87
N ASP A 70 11.70 8.94 5.73
CA ASP A 70 12.31 8.70 7.04
C ASP A 70 13.72 8.11 6.94
N ASN A 71 14.01 7.24 5.94
CA ASN A 71 15.30 6.51 5.89
C ASN A 71 15.83 6.17 4.48
N LEU A 72 15.15 6.55 3.40
CA LEU A 72 15.57 6.16 2.04
C LEU A 72 16.39 7.22 1.30
N ARG A 73 16.40 8.48 1.74
CA ARG A 73 17.16 9.54 1.07
C ARG A 73 18.65 9.20 0.91
N PRO A 74 19.39 8.73 1.94
CA PRO A 74 20.81 8.37 1.77
C PRO A 74 21.06 7.20 0.79
N LYS A 75 20.03 6.38 0.54
CA LYS A 75 20.09 5.20 -0.33
C LYS A 75 19.68 5.48 -1.78
N LEU A 76 18.76 6.44 -1.96
CA LEU A 76 18.11 6.71 -3.25
C LEU A 76 18.47 8.07 -3.85
N GLU A 77 19.13 8.95 -3.10
CA GLU A 77 19.50 10.26 -3.62
C GLU A 77 20.50 10.16 -4.77
N TYR A 78 20.28 10.99 -5.78
CA TYR A 78 21.19 11.08 -6.91
C TYR A 78 22.53 11.69 -6.45
N LYS A 79 23.60 10.88 -6.52
CA LYS A 79 24.97 11.34 -6.29
C LYS A 79 25.56 11.70 -7.65
N LYS A 80 25.79 13.01 -7.89
CA LYS A 80 26.57 13.44 -9.05
C LYS A 80 27.94 12.78 -8.96
N THR A 81 28.33 12.04 -9.98
CA THR A 81 29.72 11.63 -10.14
C THR A 81 30.56 12.91 -10.24
N PRO A 82 31.63 13.09 -9.44
CA PRO A 82 32.50 14.22 -9.61
C PRO A 82 33.04 14.22 -11.05
N PRO A 83 33.27 15.39 -11.67
CA PRO A 83 33.87 15.44 -12.99
C PRO A 83 35.21 14.69 -12.92
N ASN A 84 35.38 13.68 -13.77
CA ASN A 84 36.66 13.01 -13.95
C ASN A 84 37.69 14.09 -14.34
N HIS A 85 38.58 14.44 -13.42
CA HIS A 85 39.78 15.19 -13.77
C HIS A 85 40.62 14.23 -14.61
N LYS A 86 40.63 14.46 -15.93
CA LYS A 86 41.62 13.87 -16.82
C LYS A 86 42.80 14.84 -16.79
N ASP A 87 43.88 14.40 -16.18
CA ASP A 87 45.21 15.01 -16.33
C ASP A 87 45.63 15.01 -17.81
#